data_AF-A0A090RWI0-F1
#
_entry.id   AF-A0A090RWI0-F1
#
_cell.length_a   1.000
_cell.length_b   1.000
_cell.length_c   1.000
_cell.angle_alpha   90.00
_cell.angle_beta   90.00
_cell.angle_gamma   90.00
#
_symmetry.space_group_name_H-M   'P 1'
#
loop_
_entity.id
_entity.type
_entity.pdbx_description
1 polymer ?
#
loop_
_entity_poly.entity_id
_entity_poly.type
_entity_poly.pdbx_seq_one_letter_code
_entity_poly.pdbx_strand_id
1 'polypeptide(L)'
;MKTKILLLASLIASPSFAYYCDQTAEGAIDGAVDGAITGAVVGGIVDGGRGAAAGAAIGGGTGAVVGTVDGAYDEGACEVATDVVVEEEIVEEEIVEEEIAEEYYYD
;
A
#
# COMPACT_ATOMS: atom_id res chain seq x y z
N MET A 1 6.14 -34.52 -15.82
CA MET A 1 5.24 -33.70 -14.98
C MET A 1 5.86 -33.38 -13.63
N LYS A 2 6.98 -32.64 -13.57
CA LYS A 2 7.68 -32.34 -12.29
C LYS A 2 8.25 -30.91 -12.19
N THR A 3 7.99 -30.04 -13.17
CA THR A 3 8.56 -28.68 -13.21
C THR A 3 7.58 -27.57 -12.83
N LYS A 4 6.30 -27.88 -12.59
CA LYS A 4 5.28 -26.86 -12.25
C LYS A 4 5.22 -26.46 -10.77
N ILE A 5 5.89 -27.21 -9.88
CA ILE A 5 5.83 -26.97 -8.42
C ILE A 5 6.93 -25.99 -7.97
N LEU A 6 7.98 -25.76 -8.77
CA LEU A 6 9.10 -24.88 -8.42
C LEU A 6 8.80 -23.38 -8.57
N LEU A 7 7.67 -22.99 -9.16
CA LEU A 7 7.27 -21.58 -9.25
C LEU A 7 6.55 -21.06 -7.99
N LEU A 8 6.20 -21.94 -7.04
CA LEU A 8 5.41 -21.56 -5.86
C LEU A 8 6.23 -21.06 -4.66
N ALA A 9 7.57 -20.97 -4.79
CA ALA A 9 8.47 -20.74 -3.66
C ALA A 9 9.20 -19.38 -3.65
N SER A 10 8.91 -18.45 -4.56
CA SER A 10 9.68 -17.19 -4.68
C SER A 10 9.01 -15.94 -4.10
N LEU A 11 7.96 -16.06 -3.28
CA LEU A 11 7.16 -14.92 -2.81
C LEU A 11 7.37 -14.56 -1.33
N ILE A 12 8.48 -14.98 -0.72
CA ILE A 12 8.93 -14.39 0.54
C ILE A 12 9.87 -13.23 0.21
N ALA A 13 9.34 -12.23 -0.51
CA ALA A 13 9.95 -10.92 -0.55
C ALA A 13 9.46 -10.22 0.72
N SER A 14 10.31 -10.20 1.75
CA SER A 14 10.07 -9.42 2.95
C SER A 14 9.87 -7.96 2.53
N PRO A 15 8.74 -7.30 2.87
CA PRO A 15 8.63 -5.87 2.69
C PRO A 15 9.67 -5.25 3.62
N SER A 16 10.73 -4.70 3.04
CA SER A 16 11.62 -3.82 3.77
C SER A 16 10.77 -2.58 4.04
N PHE A 17 10.40 -2.36 5.30
CA PHE A 17 9.67 -1.18 5.75
C PHE A 17 10.53 0.08 5.56
N ALA A 18 10.78 0.47 4.32
CA ALA A 18 10.89 1.88 3.99
C ALA A 18 9.44 2.34 3.89
N TYR A 19 8.98 3.14 4.85
CA TYR A 19 7.65 3.76 4.84
C TYR A 19 7.59 4.66 3.59
N TYR A 20 7.11 4.10 2.48
CA TYR A 20 6.86 4.82 1.25
C TYR A 20 5.34 4.91 1.15
N CYS A 21 4.80 6.09 1.46
CA CYS A 21 3.36 6.27 1.52
C CYS A 21 2.68 6.34 0.14
N ASP A 22 3.43 6.28 -0.98
CA ASP A 22 2.89 6.30 -2.35
C ASP A 22 2.07 5.05 -2.66
N GLN A 23 0.81 5.05 -2.24
CA GLN A 23 -0.12 3.93 -2.44
C GLN A 23 -1.07 4.18 -3.60
N THR A 24 -1.03 5.38 -4.20
CA THR A 24 -1.91 5.75 -5.32
C THR A 24 -1.69 4.81 -6.53
N ALA A 25 -0.43 4.53 -6.89
CA ALA A 25 -0.11 3.66 -8.01
C ALA A 25 -0.42 2.18 -7.71
N GLU A 26 -0.13 1.73 -6.48
CA GLU A 26 -0.44 0.36 -6.05
C GLU A 26 -1.95 0.12 -6.00
N GLY A 27 -2.71 1.04 -5.41
CA GLY A 27 -4.17 1.00 -5.39
C GLY A 27 -4.76 0.97 -6.80
N ALA A 28 -4.21 1.77 -7.73
CA ALA A 28 -4.63 1.73 -9.15
C ALA A 28 -4.46 0.35 -9.78
N ILE A 29 -3.32 -0.30 -9.51
CA ILE A 29 -3.01 -1.62 -10.08
C ILE A 29 -3.92 -2.68 -9.46
N ASP A 30 -4.08 -2.67 -8.14
CA ASP A 30 -4.88 -3.65 -7.42
C ASP A 30 -6.36 -3.54 -7.82
N GLY A 31 -6.90 -2.32 -7.81
CA GLY A 31 -8.24 -2.05 -8.28
C GLY A 31 -8.45 -2.44 -9.75
N ALA A 32 -7.46 -2.21 -10.62
CA ALA A 32 -7.53 -2.63 -12.02
C ALA A 32 -7.58 -4.16 -12.17
N VAL A 33 -6.81 -4.89 -11.38
CA VAL A 33 -6.78 -6.36 -11.42
C VAL A 33 -8.10 -6.93 -10.92
N ASP A 34 -8.58 -6.48 -9.77
CA ASP A 34 -9.84 -6.95 -9.18
C ASP A 34 -11.05 -6.60 -10.05
N GLY A 35 -11.07 -5.37 -10.58
CA GLY A 35 -12.08 -4.92 -11.53
C GLY A 35 -12.06 -5.75 -12.81
N ALA A 36 -10.88 -6.04 -13.37
CA ALA A 36 -10.75 -6.85 -14.58
C ALA A 36 -11.22 -8.29 -14.37
N ILE A 37 -10.86 -8.91 -13.24
CA ILE A 37 -11.28 -10.28 -12.92
C ILE A 37 -12.81 -10.33 -12.77
N THR A 38 -13.38 -9.43 -11.99
CA THR A 38 -14.82 -9.38 -11.74
C THR A 38 -15.59 -9.12 -13.03
N GLY A 39 -15.13 -8.15 -13.82
CA GLY A 39 -15.71 -7.84 -15.13
C GLY A 39 -15.61 -9.01 -16.10
N ALA A 40 -14.49 -9.73 -16.13
CA ALA A 40 -14.31 -10.90 -16.99
C ALA A 40 -15.29 -12.03 -16.65
N VAL A 41 -15.53 -12.27 -15.36
CA VAL A 41 -16.48 -13.30 -14.91
C VAL A 41 -17.90 -12.93 -15.33
N VAL A 42 -18.34 -11.72 -15.02
CA VAL A 42 -19.70 -11.26 -15.36
C VAL A 42 -19.91 -11.23 -16.88
N GLY A 43 -18.96 -10.66 -17.62
CA GLY A 43 -19.02 -10.63 -19.07
C GLY A 43 -18.96 -12.03 -19.69
N GLY A 44 -18.17 -12.93 -19.10
CA GLY A 44 -18.06 -14.33 -19.51
C GLY A 44 -19.38 -15.09 -19.40
N ILE A 45 -20.17 -14.81 -18.36
CA ILE A 45 -21.50 -15.39 -18.18
C ILE A 45 -22.47 -14.91 -19.27
N VAL A 46 -22.33 -13.65 -19.72
CA VAL A 46 -23.25 -13.04 -20.68
C VAL A 46 -22.96 -13.44 -22.13
N ASP A 47 -21.71 -13.36 -22.57
CA ASP A 47 -21.33 -13.56 -24.00
C ASP A 47 -20.03 -14.38 -24.17
N GLY A 48 -19.74 -15.27 -23.22
CA GLY A 48 -18.58 -16.15 -23.28
C GLY A 48 -17.26 -15.37 -23.40
N GLY A 49 -16.34 -15.84 -24.24
CA GLY A 49 -15.00 -15.24 -24.34
C GLY A 49 -14.99 -13.77 -24.76
N ARG A 50 -15.92 -13.33 -25.61
CA ARG A 50 -16.01 -11.93 -26.04
C ARG A 50 -16.52 -11.04 -24.91
N GLY A 51 -17.56 -11.50 -24.22
CA GLY A 51 -18.06 -10.82 -23.04
C GLY A 51 -17.01 -10.74 -21.94
N ALA A 52 -16.23 -11.81 -21.71
CA ALA A 52 -15.15 -11.81 -20.74
C ALA A 52 -14.06 -10.77 -21.07
N ALA A 53 -13.64 -10.67 -22.34
CA ALA A 53 -12.64 -9.69 -22.74
C ALA A 53 -13.16 -8.24 -22.60
N ALA A 54 -14.41 -7.98 -23.03
CA ALA A 54 -15.01 -6.66 -22.88
C ALA A 54 -15.23 -6.29 -21.41
N GLY A 55 -15.71 -7.23 -20.61
CA GLY A 55 -15.90 -7.08 -19.18
C GLY A 55 -14.59 -6.83 -18.44
N ALA A 56 -13.52 -7.55 -18.79
CA ALA A 56 -12.19 -7.33 -18.22
C ALA A 56 -11.67 -5.92 -18.51
N ALA A 57 -11.83 -5.43 -19.75
CA ALA A 57 -11.36 -4.11 -20.13
C ALA A 57 -12.13 -2.99 -19.39
N ILE A 58 -13.46 -3.10 -19.32
CA ILE A 58 -14.31 -2.11 -18.64
C ILE A 58 -14.09 -2.18 -17.13
N GLY A 59 -14.11 -3.39 -16.58
CA GLY A 59 -13.91 -3.63 -15.15
C GLY A 59 -12.53 -3.18 -14.71
N GLY A 60 -11.48 -3.48 -15.47
CA GLY A 60 -10.12 -3.05 -15.15
C GLY A 60 -9.94 -1.55 -15.24
N GLY A 61 -10.50 -0.89 -16.26
CA GLY A 61 -10.46 0.57 -16.35
C GLY A 61 -11.20 1.25 -15.19
N THR A 62 -12.39 0.75 -14.83
CA THR A 62 -13.18 1.30 -13.73
C THR A 62 -12.51 1.04 -12.38
N GLY A 63 -12.01 -0.18 -12.19
CA GLY A 63 -11.30 -0.60 -10.99
C GLY A 63 -10.02 0.19 -10.78
N ALA A 64 -9.27 0.53 -11.84
CA ALA A 64 -8.08 1.36 -11.72
C ALA A 64 -8.40 2.74 -11.16
N VAL A 65 -9.49 3.37 -11.62
CA VAL A 65 -9.91 4.69 -11.14
C VAL A 65 -10.33 4.62 -9.67
N VAL A 66 -11.13 3.63 -9.30
CA VAL A 66 -11.55 3.47 -7.89
C VAL A 66 -10.33 3.18 -7.01
N GLY A 67 -9.43 2.32 -7.47
CA GLY A 67 -8.20 1.97 -6.78
C GLY A 67 -7.22 3.13 -6.61
N THR A 68 -7.11 4.05 -7.60
CA THR A 68 -6.30 5.28 -7.40
C THR A 68 -6.84 6.14 -6.28
N VAL A 69 -8.17 6.20 -6.15
CA VAL A 69 -8.81 6.99 -5.10
C VAL A 69 -8.55 6.35 -3.74
N ASP A 70 -8.74 5.04 -3.63
CA ASP A 70 -8.48 4.28 -2.41
C ASP A 70 -7.01 4.39 -1.97
N GLY A 71 -6.08 4.19 -2.91
CA GLY A 71 -4.65 4.35 -2.66
C GLY A 71 -4.26 5.75 -2.22
N ALA A 72 -4.90 6.80 -2.76
CA ALA A 72 -4.69 8.17 -2.32
C ALA A 72 -5.24 8.45 -0.90
N TYR A 73 -6.34 7.79 -0.51
CA TYR A 73 -6.85 7.84 0.87
C TYR A 73 -5.90 7.15 1.84
N ASP A 74 -5.39 5.97 1.48
CA ASP A 74 -4.47 5.20 2.30
C ASP A 74 -3.11 5.91 2.44
N GLU A 75 -2.65 6.61 1.40
CA GLU A 75 -1.49 7.49 1.46
C GLU A 75 -1.68 8.63 2.48
N GLY A 76 -2.83 9.32 2.44
CA GLY A 76 -3.14 10.35 3.43
C GLY A 76 -3.22 9.81 4.87
N ALA A 77 -3.72 8.58 5.04
CA ALA A 77 -3.75 7.92 6.35
C ALA A 77 -2.33 7.52 6.84
N CYS A 78 -1.47 7.10 5.92
CA CYS A 78 -0.07 6.76 6.17
C CYS A 78 0.73 7.97 6.65
N GLU A 79 0.58 9.12 5.98
CA GLU A 79 1.27 10.36 6.34
C GLU A 79 0.90 10.83 7.76
N VAL A 80 -0.39 10.76 8.12
CA VAL A 80 -0.87 11.09 9.48
C VAL A 80 -0.30 10.14 10.52
N ALA A 81 -0.16 8.85 10.21
CA ALA A 81 0.41 7.88 11.15
C ALA A 81 1.91 8.15 11.40
N THR A 82 2.66 8.53 10.37
CA THR A 82 4.09 8.84 10.52
C THR A 82 4.32 10.13 11.31
N ASP A 83 3.51 11.17 11.10
CA ASP A 83 3.65 12.42 11.86
C ASP A 83 3.44 12.20 13.37
N VAL A 84 2.47 11.37 13.76
CA VAL A 84 2.22 11.05 15.18
C VAL A 84 3.37 10.25 15.81
N VAL A 85 4.06 9.39 15.06
CA VAL A 85 5.19 8.62 15.59
C VAL A 85 6.44 9.50 15.80
N VAL A 86 6.62 10.55 14.99
CA VAL A 86 7.78 11.46 15.13
C VAL A 86 7.67 12.34 16.39
N GLU A 87 6.46 12.69 16.84
CA GLU A 87 6.29 13.49 18.07
C GLU A 87 6.72 12.76 19.35
N GLU A 88 6.83 11.42 19.36
CA GLU A 88 7.33 10.69 20.53
C GLU A 88 8.87 10.72 20.64
N GLU A 89 9.62 11.02 19.57
CA GLU A 89 11.09 11.06 19.61
C GLU A 89 11.65 12.44 19.99
N ILE A 90 10.94 13.54 19.72
CA ILE A 90 11.45 14.91 20.01
C ILE A 90 11.38 15.25 21.51
N VAL A 91 10.56 14.54 22.29
CA VAL A 91 10.42 14.83 23.74
C VAL A 91 11.56 14.22 24.57
N GLU A 92 12.34 13.26 24.05
CA GLU A 92 13.48 12.72 24.82
C GLU A 92 14.78 13.54 24.67
N GLU A 93 14.96 14.31 23.58
CA GLU A 93 16.16 15.14 23.42
C GLU A 93 16.14 16.45 24.22
N GLU A 94 14.95 17.03 24.53
CA GLU A 94 14.87 18.24 25.37
C GLU A 94 15.25 17.97 26.83
N ILE A 95 15.18 16.72 27.31
CA ILE A 95 15.52 16.38 28.70
C ILE A 95 17.04 16.31 28.92
N VAL A 96 17.84 16.13 27.86
CA VAL A 96 19.30 15.91 28.00
C VAL A 96 20.09 17.23 28.14
N GLU A 97 19.58 18.36 27.64
CA GLU A 97 20.28 19.64 27.76
C GLU A 97 20.01 20.38 29.08
N GLU A 98 18.87 20.16 29.74
CA GLU A 98 18.56 20.87 30.99
C GLU A 98 19.29 20.25 32.21
N GLU A 99 19.55 18.94 32.24
CA GLU A 99 20.22 18.29 33.39
C GLU A 99 21.70 18.69 33.53
N ILE A 100 22.38 19.06 32.44
CA ILE A 100 23.80 19.48 32.47
C ILE A 100 24.03 20.93 32.89
N ALA A 101 22.97 21.74 33.07
CA ALA A 101 23.10 23.13 33.50
C ALA A 101 23.01 23.31 35.04
N GLU A 102 22.41 22.38 35.77
CA GLU A 102 22.24 22.53 37.23
C GLU A 102 23.40 21.93 38.06
N GLU A 103 24.18 20.98 37.52
CA GLU A 103 25.26 20.34 38.29
C GLU A 103 26.52 21.22 38.47
N TYR A 104 26.63 22.37 37.79
CA TYR A 104 27.79 23.28 37.94
C TYR A 104 27.60 24.46 38.91
N TYR A 105 26.56 24.45 39.75
CA TYR A 105 26.36 25.52 40.76
C TYR A 105 26.32 25.08 42.23
N TYR A 106 26.38 23.77 42.54
CA TYR A 106 26.47 23.27 43.92
C TYR A 106 27.27 21.95 44.06
N ASP A 107 28.54 21.93 43.65
CA ASP A 107 29.63 21.29 44.43
C ASP A 107 31.01 21.83 43.98
#